data_AF-A0A2E0Q667-F1
#
_entry.id   AF-A0A2E0Q667-F1
#
_cell.length_a   1.000
_cell.length_b   1.000
_cell.length_c   1.000
_cell.angle_alpha   90.00
_cell.angle_beta   90.00
_cell.angle_gamma   90.00
#
_symmetry.space_group_name_H-M   'P 1'
#
loop_
_entity.id
_entity.type
_entity.pdbx_description
1 polymer ?
#
loop_
_entity_poly.entity_id
_entity_poly.type
_entity_poly.pdbx_seq_one_letter_code
_entity_poly.pdbx_strand_id
1 'polypeptide(L)' 'MASQTYEFYAARAAEAASDAEAATLSNVRDRALRSEATWQALADQARAVAEQRRKIAATKAAEAEAEASA' A
#
# COMPACT_ATOMS: atom_id res chain seq x y z
N MET A 1 -11.59 -9.22 -10.98
CA MET A 1 -10.22 -9.10 -10.44
C MET A 1 -10.35 -8.36 -9.11
N ALA A 2 -10.20 -9.02 -7.96
CA ALA A 2 -10.28 -8.35 -6.67
C ALA A 2 -9.13 -7.34 -6.58
N SER A 3 -9.40 -6.09 -6.21
CA SER A 3 -8.33 -5.12 -5.95
C SER A 3 -7.55 -5.59 -4.72
N GLN A 4 -6.29 -5.95 -4.91
CA GLN A 4 -5.37 -6.29 -3.81
C GLN A 4 -5.21 -5.08 -2.88
N THR A 5 -5.19 -5.32 -1.56
CA THR A 5 -5.19 -4.25 -0.54
C THR A 5 -3.77 -3.83 -0.15
N TYR A 6 -3.66 -2.74 0.60
CA TYR A 6 -2.38 -2.30 1.20
C TYR A 6 -1.71 -3.44 2.00
N GLU A 7 -2.49 -4.14 2.82
CA GLU A 7 -2.01 -5.20 3.70
C GLU A 7 -1.41 -6.37 2.91
N PHE A 8 -2.01 -6.70 1.76
CA PHE A 8 -1.47 -7.73 0.88
C PHE A 8 -0.08 -7.34 0.36
N TYR A 9 0.06 -6.14 -0.21
CA TYR A 9 1.34 -5.69 -0.73
C TYR A 9 2.39 -5.49 0.36
N ALA A 10 1.98 -5.00 1.53
CA ALA A 10 2.86 -4.85 2.68
C ALA A 10 3.38 -6.20 3.20
N ALA A 11 2.54 -7.24 3.24
CA ALA A 11 2.98 -8.58 3.60
C ALA A 11 4.02 -9.13 2.61
N ARG A 12 3.81 -8.92 1.31
CA ARG A 12 4.76 -9.35 0.26
C ARG A 12 6.09 -8.57 0.32
N ALA A 13 6.05 -7.29 0.69
CA ALA A 13 7.26 -6.51 0.94
C ALA A 13 8.04 -7.08 2.12
N ALA A 14 7.38 -7.35 3.25
CA ALA A 14 8.00 -7.93 4.44
C ALA A 14 8.59 -9.33 4.20
N GLU A 15 7.91 -10.19 3.44
CA GLU A 15 8.44 -11.49 3.02
C GLU A 15 9.73 -11.32 2.20
N ALA A 16 9.73 -10.42 1.21
CA ALA A 16 10.91 -10.17 0.38
C ALA A 16 12.08 -9.55 1.17
N ALA A 17 11.79 -8.70 2.15
CA ALA A 17 12.80 -8.17 3.07
C ALA A 17 13.43 -9.30 3.90
N SER A 18 12.61 -10.19 4.45
CA SER A 18 13.07 -11.37 5.21
C SER A 18 13.95 -12.29 4.36
N ASP A 19 13.57 -12.50 3.09
CA ASP A 19 14.38 -13.25 2.13
C ASP A 19 15.73 -12.58 1.85
N ALA A 20 15.76 -11.24 1.76
CA ALA A 20 17.00 -10.48 1.55
C ALA A 20 17.95 -10.58 2.76
N GLU A 21 17.39 -10.54 3.97
CA GLU A 21 18.14 -10.72 5.22
C GLU A 21 18.73 -12.14 5.34
N ALA A 22 17.95 -13.16 4.98
CA ALA A 22 18.40 -14.55 5.02
C ALA A 22 19.38 -14.92 3.89
N ALA A 23 19.45 -14.11 2.83
CA ALA A 23 20.28 -14.41 1.67
C ALA A 23 21.79 -14.40 1.99
N THR A 24 22.44 -15.52 1.69
CA THR A 24 23.90 -15.72 1.83
C THR A 24 24.69 -15.28 0.60
N LEU A 25 24.04 -15.22 -0.56
CA LEU A 25 24.62 -14.76 -1.82
C LEU A 25 24.11 -13.35 -2.16
N SER A 26 25.02 -12.48 -2.60
CA SER A 26 24.71 -11.08 -2.94
C SER A 26 23.66 -10.97 -4.04
N ASN A 27 23.77 -11.77 -5.11
CA ASN A 27 22.82 -11.77 -6.21
C ASN A 27 21.40 -12.18 -5.80
N VAL A 28 21.26 -13.04 -4.78
CA VAL A 28 19.96 -13.43 -4.20
C VAL A 28 19.40 -12.28 -3.39
N ARG A 29 20.23 -11.66 -2.53
CA ARG A 29 19.86 -10.47 -1.76
C ARG A 29 19.37 -9.34 -2.67
N ASP A 30 20.12 -9.00 -3.71
CA ASP A 30 19.79 -7.92 -4.64
C ASP A 30 18.49 -8.20 -5.42
N ARG A 31 18.18 -9.47 -5.68
CA ARG A 31 16.89 -9.84 -6.27
C ARG A 31 15.75 -9.65 -5.27
N ALA A 32 15.93 -10.11 -4.04
CA ALA A 32 14.94 -9.98 -2.98
C ALA A 32 14.63 -8.49 -2.67
N LEU A 33 15.65 -7.64 -2.56
CA LEU A 33 15.50 -6.20 -2.36
C LEU A 33 14.76 -5.51 -3.52
N ARG A 34 14.97 -5.93 -4.77
CA ARG A 34 14.18 -5.41 -5.92
C ARG A 34 12.72 -5.82 -5.84
N SER A 35 12.44 -7.05 -5.38
CA SER A 35 11.08 -7.50 -5.14
C SER A 35 10.42 -6.73 -4.01
N GLU A 36 11.11 -6.56 -2.87
CA GLU A 36 10.67 -5.72 -1.75
C GLU A 36 10.30 -4.32 -2.24
N ALA A 37 11.21 -3.63 -2.95
CA ALA A 37 10.96 -2.29 -3.45
C ALA A 37 9.72 -2.20 -4.36
N THR A 38 9.50 -3.22 -5.19
CA THR A 38 8.31 -3.29 -6.05
C THR A 38 7.03 -3.44 -5.21
N TRP A 39 7.05 -4.33 -4.22
CA TRP A 39 5.89 -4.54 -3.35
C TRP A 39 5.60 -3.32 -2.47
N GLN A 40 6.64 -2.68 -1.95
CA GLN A 40 6.50 -1.48 -1.15
C GLN A 40 5.88 -0.34 -1.95
N ALA A 41 6.31 -0.12 -3.19
CA ALA A 41 5.71 0.90 -4.06
C ALA A 41 4.21 0.64 -4.33
N LEU A 42 3.82 -0.63 -4.49
CA LEU A 42 2.41 -1.01 -4.65
C LEU A 42 1.61 -0.81 -3.36
N ALA A 43 2.20 -1.11 -2.20
CA ALA A 43 1.58 -0.85 -0.91
C ALA A 43 1.33 0.65 -0.72
N ASP A 44 2.33 1.48 -1.00
CA ASP A 44 2.24 2.94 -0.86
C ASP A 44 1.15 3.51 -1.79
N GLN A 45 1.07 3.01 -3.04
CA GLN A 45 0.00 3.38 -3.96
C GLN A 45 -1.38 2.98 -3.44
N ALA A 46 -1.54 1.75 -2.93
CA ALA A 46 -2.81 1.29 -2.39
C ALA A 46 -3.25 2.12 -1.16
N ARG A 47 -2.29 2.49 -0.30
CA ARG A 47 -2.54 3.39 0.84
C ARG A 47 -2.98 4.77 0.38
N ALA A 48 -2.28 5.37 -0.59
CA ALA A 48 -2.61 6.69 -1.11
C ALA A 48 -4.03 6.73 -1.71
N VAL A 49 -4.42 5.69 -2.46
CA VAL A 49 -5.78 5.57 -3.00
C VAL A 49 -6.82 5.46 -1.89
N ALA A 50 -6.56 4.65 -0.85
CA ALA A 50 -7.45 4.51 0.28
C ALA A 50 -7.63 5.83 1.05
N GLU A 51 -6.55 6.56 1.29
CA GLU A 51 -6.57 7.88 1.93
C GLU A 51 -7.34 8.91 1.10
N GLN A 52 -7.11 8.96 -0.22
CA GLN A 52 -7.85 9.87 -1.10
C GLN A 52 -9.35 9.58 -1.07
N ARG A 53 -9.75 8.30 -1.07
CA ARG A 53 -11.16 7.91 -0.95
C ARG A 53 -11.77 8.38 0.37
N ARG A 54 -11.05 8.22 1.49
CA ARG A 54 -11.50 8.71 2.81
C ARG A 54 -11.70 10.22 2.81
N LYS A 55 -10.75 10.98 2.23
CA LYS A 55 -10.84 12.44 2.12
C LYS A 55 -12.08 12.87 1.32
N ILE A 56 -12.29 12.28 0.15
CA ILE A 56 -13.46 12.58 -0.70
C ILE A 56 -14.77 12.26 0.04
N ALA A 57 -14.84 11.11 0.71
CA ALA A 57 -16.03 10.73 1.47
C ALA A 57 -16.32 11.71 2.62
N ALA A 58 -15.29 12.15 3.34
CA ALA A 58 -15.42 13.14 4.40
C ALA A 58 -15.90 14.51 3.88
N THR A 59 -15.35 14.98 2.76
CA THR A 59 -15.79 16.24 2.13
C THR A 59 -17.26 16.16 1.72
N LYS A 60 -17.67 15.07 1.05
CA LYS A 60 -19.08 14.89 0.65
C LYS A 60 -20.03 14.80 1.84
N ALA A 61 -19.63 14.14 2.92
CA ALA A 61 -20.44 14.08 4.13
C ALA A 61 -20.62 15.47 4.75
N ALA A 62 -19.55 16.25 4.84
CA ALA A 62 -19.61 17.63 5.35
C ALA A 62 -20.49 18.54 4.46
N GLU A 63 -20.40 18.41 3.13
CA GLU A 63 -21.28 19.12 2.19
C GLU A 63 -22.75 18.75 2.41
N ALA A 64 -23.06 17.45 2.52
CA ALA A 64 -24.42 16.98 2.77
C ALA A 64 -24.99 17.44 4.13
N GLU A 65 -24.17 17.47 5.19
CA GLU A 65 -24.56 17.99 6.49
C GLU A 65 -24.81 19.51 6.46
N ALA A 66 -24.00 20.26 5.72
CA ALA A 66 -24.19 21.70 5.53
C ALA A 66 -25.46 22.01 4.73
N GLU A 67 -25.74 21.23 3.67
CA GLU A 67 -26.97 21.35 2.88
C GLU A 67 -28.22 20.97 3.69
N ALA A 68 -28.14 19.99 4.57
CA ALA A 68 -29.27 19.57 5.41
C ALA A 68 -29.56 20.51 6.60
N SER A 69 -28.61 21.39 6.94
CA SER A 69 -28.74 22.37 8.04
C SER A 69 -29.02 23.79 7.58
N ALA A 70 -29.09 24.02 6.26
CA ALA A 70 -29.49 25.27 5.62
C ALA A 70 -31.00 25.27 5.26
#